data_AF-A0A2M7KYT0-F1
#
_entry.id   AF-A0A2M7KYT0-F1
#
_cell.length_a   1.000
_cell.length_b   1.000
_cell.length_c   1.000
_cell.angle_alpha   90.00
_cell.angle_beta   90.00
_cell.angle_gamma   90.00
#
_symmetry.space_group_name_H-M   'P 1'
#
loop_
_entity.id
_entity.type
_entity.pdbx_description
1 polymer ?
#
loop_
_entity_poly.entity_id
_entity_poly.type
_entity_poly.pdbx_seq_one_letter_code
_entity_poly.pdbx_strand_id
1 'polypeptide(L)'
;MKRRDVRFSIYLALGTLGAALAVFALAGCGGNSGPIPGAVGSGNTGGTSSGGTGGNGIVLAALLPDGQTGATRVGKETCGGCHGPGKATEDDVDKLTTFNETMHAKNGIECEDCHGPGSNHVNAAPENRKTTILGLPNIAKPEVCGQCHGAVTKAALPALDQYDQWSASKHFEIVEREAFRPGCNLCHFDLARVIVGEEGGVDPTEEEVTALHTVSCAVCHDPHGKGADEPQLRHPTTKPYDAALIGPTVSSNAVLASFDHVCAECHNGRGIDGSDAGLNKNTSRADVHHSNQFNMLVGQGGSEVGAAPTKRATAHMSIERQCVHCHMGAGAGNHTMLAGNQGCTPCHAPSEAASLRSSAQSEIQGKVLSLQARLNAWGEGANLDDMGEASWEYGSEGGPSSASQKVIPIEVKRARHNYAYVVRVAEAC
;
A
#
# COMPACT_ATOMS: atom_id res chain seq x y z
N MET A 1 18.58 40.43 -17.80
CA MET A 1 17.84 39.15 -17.87
C MET A 1 18.08 38.39 -16.58
N LYS A 2 17.07 38.29 -15.71
CA LYS A 2 17.24 37.82 -14.31
C LYS A 2 16.88 36.33 -14.23
N ARG A 3 17.57 35.59 -13.35
CA ARG A 3 17.40 34.13 -13.08
C ARG A 3 15.97 33.64 -12.75
N ARG A 4 14.96 34.53 -12.71
CA ARG A 4 13.53 34.20 -12.53
C ARG A 4 12.89 33.67 -13.83
N ASP A 5 13.33 34.14 -14.99
CA ASP A 5 12.67 33.86 -16.28
C ASP A 5 12.95 32.42 -16.77
N VAL A 6 14.08 31.83 -16.34
CA VAL A 6 14.49 30.47 -16.72
C VAL A 6 13.76 29.39 -15.92
N ARG A 7 13.37 29.68 -14.67
CA ARG A 7 12.59 28.71 -13.86
C ARG A 7 11.14 28.62 -14.32
N PHE A 8 10.54 29.73 -14.74
CA PHE A 8 9.15 29.79 -15.22
C PHE A 8 8.92 28.99 -16.51
N SER A 9 9.91 29.00 -17.42
CA SER A 9 9.85 28.26 -18.69
C SER A 9 9.98 26.74 -18.54
N ILE A 10 10.59 26.26 -17.44
CA ILE A 10 10.73 24.82 -17.15
C ILE A 10 9.43 24.25 -16.57
N TYR A 11 8.67 25.03 -15.78
CA TYR A 11 7.38 24.59 -15.23
C TYR A 11 6.26 24.51 -16.28
N LEU A 12 6.22 25.42 -17.28
CA LEU A 12 5.23 25.36 -18.37
C LEU A 12 5.40 24.09 -19.25
N ALA A 13 6.65 23.67 -19.48
CA ALA A 13 6.96 22.46 -20.24
C ALA A 13 6.71 21.18 -19.43
N LEU A 14 6.84 21.23 -18.10
CA LEU A 14 6.57 20.09 -17.20
C LEU A 14 5.09 19.92 -16.86
N GLY A 15 4.30 20.99 -16.78
CA GLY A 15 2.86 20.91 -16.50
C GLY A 15 2.07 20.22 -17.62
N THR A 16 2.44 20.48 -18.88
CA THR A 16 1.85 19.82 -20.05
C THR A 16 2.36 18.38 -20.23
N LEU A 17 3.65 18.11 -19.94
CA LEU A 17 4.19 16.75 -19.95
C LEU A 17 3.64 15.88 -18.81
N GLY A 18 3.55 16.43 -17.60
CA GLY A 18 3.08 15.72 -16.41
C GLY A 18 1.62 15.30 -16.52
N ALA A 19 0.77 16.18 -17.06
CA ALA A 19 -0.64 15.86 -17.27
C ALA A 19 -0.86 14.88 -18.44
N ALA A 20 -0.03 14.91 -19.49
CA ALA A 20 -0.06 13.89 -20.53
C ALA A 20 0.43 12.52 -20.01
N LEU A 21 1.48 12.48 -19.19
CA LEU A 21 2.01 11.27 -18.55
C LEU A 21 0.99 10.61 -17.61
N ALA A 22 0.24 11.39 -16.84
CA ALA A 22 -0.80 10.89 -15.94
C ALA A 22 -1.97 10.22 -16.69
N VAL A 23 -2.31 10.69 -17.91
CA VAL A 23 -3.31 10.04 -18.76
C VAL A 23 -2.79 8.72 -19.36
N PHE A 24 -1.49 8.61 -19.64
CA PHE A 24 -0.88 7.36 -20.09
C PHE A 24 -0.79 6.30 -18.97
N ALA A 25 -0.68 6.72 -17.70
CA ALA A 25 -0.69 5.79 -16.54
C ALA A 25 -2.00 4.97 -16.45
N LEU A 26 -3.14 5.52 -16.89
CA LEU A 26 -4.42 4.80 -16.97
C LEU A 26 -4.37 3.56 -17.90
N ALA A 27 -3.44 3.51 -18.86
CA ALA A 27 -3.24 2.34 -19.71
C ALA A 27 -2.39 1.25 -19.03
N GLY A 28 -1.51 1.64 -18.09
CA GLY A 28 -0.57 0.76 -17.39
C GLY A 28 -1.21 -0.15 -16.34
N CYS A 29 -2.25 0.32 -15.62
CA CYS A 29 -2.97 -0.51 -14.64
C CYS A 29 -3.87 -1.59 -15.29
N GLY A 30 -3.91 -1.67 -16.62
CA GLY A 30 -4.81 -2.54 -17.41
C GLY A 30 -4.29 -3.93 -17.76
N GLY A 31 -3.23 -4.44 -17.13
CA GLY A 31 -2.80 -5.82 -17.32
C GLY A 31 -2.44 -6.20 -18.76
N ASN A 32 -1.88 -5.28 -19.55
CA ASN A 32 -1.13 -5.67 -20.75
C ASN A 32 0.19 -6.27 -20.26
N SER A 33 0.22 -7.60 -20.19
CA SER A 33 1.43 -8.39 -19.98
C SER A 33 2.34 -8.24 -21.20
N GLY A 34 3.05 -7.11 -21.26
CA GLY A 34 4.24 -6.97 -22.10
C GLY A 34 5.36 -7.85 -21.52
N PRO A 35 6.19 -8.48 -22.36
CA PRO A 35 7.30 -9.32 -21.89
C PRO A 35 8.26 -8.46 -21.05
N ILE A 36 8.46 -8.86 -19.80
CA ILE A 36 9.48 -8.28 -18.91
C ILE A 36 10.85 -8.49 -19.58
N PRO A 37 11.56 -7.42 -19.99
CA PRO A 37 12.91 -7.56 -20.51
C PRO A 37 13.88 -7.82 -19.35
N GLY A 38 14.53 -8.98 -19.37
CA GLY A 38 15.80 -9.19 -18.66
C GLY A 38 15.69 -9.45 -17.17
N ALA A 39 15.34 -10.70 -16.81
CA ALA A 39 15.80 -11.28 -15.55
C ALA A 39 17.34 -11.18 -15.53
N VAL A 40 17.88 -10.33 -14.67
CA VAL A 40 19.31 -10.23 -14.44
C VAL A 40 19.72 -11.55 -13.78
N GLY A 41 20.49 -12.35 -14.52
CA GLY A 41 20.81 -13.73 -14.17
C GLY A 41 21.55 -13.83 -12.84
N SER A 42 20.95 -14.54 -11.89
CA SER A 42 21.68 -15.08 -10.74
C SER A 42 22.40 -16.36 -11.20
N GLY A 43 23.72 -16.30 -11.21
CA GLY A 43 24.60 -17.40 -11.59
C GLY A 43 24.46 -18.58 -10.63
N ASN A 44 24.09 -19.73 -11.20
CA ASN A 44 24.06 -21.02 -10.56
C ASN A 44 25.48 -21.62 -10.48
N THR A 45 25.87 -22.18 -9.33
CA THR A 45 26.72 -23.39 -9.30
C THR A 45 26.21 -24.32 -8.19
N GLY A 46 25.90 -25.55 -8.57
CA GLY A 46 25.17 -26.53 -7.77
C GLY A 46 25.99 -27.29 -6.72
N GLY A 47 25.28 -28.06 -5.89
CA GLY A 47 25.88 -29.00 -4.94
C GLY A 47 24.88 -29.56 -3.92
N THR A 48 24.45 -30.80 -4.19
CA THR A 48 23.87 -31.85 -3.34
C THR A 48 23.58 -31.64 -1.84
N SER A 49 22.32 -31.95 -1.48
CA SER A 49 21.79 -32.54 -0.24
C SER A 49 22.72 -32.83 0.95
N SER A 50 22.54 -32.06 2.03
CA SER A 50 22.37 -32.50 3.43
C SER A 50 22.24 -31.24 4.30
N GLY A 51 21.40 -31.27 5.34
CA GLY A 51 20.96 -30.11 6.11
C GLY A 51 21.98 -28.97 6.30
N GLY A 52 21.50 -27.73 6.14
CA GLY A 52 22.26 -26.52 6.42
C GLY A 52 22.40 -25.59 5.20
N THR A 53 21.90 -24.36 5.38
CA THR A 53 22.40 -23.13 4.74
C THR A 53 22.58 -23.16 3.21
N GLY A 54 21.50 -22.94 2.46
CA GLY A 54 21.57 -22.66 1.02
C GLY A 54 20.81 -21.38 0.68
N GLY A 55 21.51 -20.36 0.20
CA GLY A 55 20.93 -19.17 -0.45
C GLY A 55 20.50 -18.02 0.46
N ASN A 56 19.66 -18.27 1.47
CA ASN A 56 19.01 -17.20 2.27
C ASN A 56 19.52 -17.06 3.72
N GLY A 57 20.32 -18.01 4.21
CA GLY A 57 20.83 -17.98 5.60
C GLY A 57 21.80 -16.83 5.90
N ILE A 58 22.46 -16.28 4.87
CA ILE A 58 23.34 -15.11 5.00
C ILE A 58 22.52 -13.84 5.27
N VAL A 59 21.28 -13.79 4.77
CA VAL A 59 20.42 -12.61 4.88
C VAL A 59 19.81 -12.52 6.28
N LEU A 60 19.27 -13.62 6.82
CA LEU A 60 18.77 -13.64 8.21
C LEU A 60 19.91 -13.41 9.22
N ALA A 61 21.08 -14.03 9.01
CA ALA A 61 22.22 -13.85 9.91
C ALA A 61 22.66 -12.38 10.02
N ALA A 62 22.52 -11.59 8.95
CA ALA A 62 22.80 -10.15 8.95
C ALA A 62 21.78 -9.32 9.74
N LEU A 63 20.61 -9.89 10.05
CA LEU A 63 19.56 -9.24 10.84
C LEU A 63 19.67 -9.52 12.35
N LEU A 64 20.33 -10.62 12.71
CA LEU A 64 20.45 -11.05 14.11
C LEU A 64 21.24 -10.01 14.92
N PRO A 65 20.80 -9.67 16.14
CA PRO A 65 21.56 -8.81 17.02
C PRO A 65 22.81 -9.52 17.56
N ASP A 66 23.83 -8.74 17.92
CA ASP A 66 25.11 -9.25 18.44
C ASP A 66 24.93 -10.19 19.64
N GLY A 67 23.97 -9.89 20.52
CA GLY A 67 23.67 -10.72 21.70
C GLY A 67 23.11 -12.11 21.38
N GLN A 68 22.72 -12.36 20.13
CA GLN A 68 22.28 -13.66 19.64
C GLN A 68 23.43 -14.50 19.04
N THR A 69 24.63 -13.93 18.94
CA THR A 69 25.81 -14.65 18.44
C THR A 69 26.10 -15.89 19.28
N GLY A 70 26.26 -17.03 18.60
CA GLY A 70 26.53 -18.32 19.24
C GLY A 70 25.33 -18.94 19.99
N ALA A 71 24.15 -18.35 19.90
CA ALA A 71 22.95 -18.91 20.49
C ALA A 71 22.55 -20.23 19.79
N THR A 72 21.97 -21.15 20.57
CA THR A 72 21.43 -22.43 20.11
C THR A 72 19.91 -22.44 20.23
N ARG A 73 19.26 -23.33 19.48
CA ARG A 73 17.80 -23.50 19.57
C ARG A 73 17.40 -24.06 20.93
N VAL A 74 16.27 -23.59 21.45
CA VAL A 74 15.69 -24.02 22.73
C VAL A 74 14.33 -24.71 22.59
N GLY A 75 13.70 -24.62 21.42
CA GLY A 75 12.42 -25.23 21.11
C GLY A 75 11.21 -24.46 21.65
N LYS A 76 10.07 -24.67 21.01
CA LYS A 76 8.81 -23.97 21.31
C LYS A 76 8.34 -24.12 22.76
N GLU A 77 8.59 -25.25 23.41
CA GLU A 77 8.18 -25.49 24.80
C GLU A 77 8.89 -24.52 25.76
N THR A 78 10.16 -24.21 25.49
CA THR A 78 10.93 -23.25 26.29
C THR A 78 10.37 -21.85 26.10
N CYS A 79 10.09 -21.44 24.87
CA CYS A 79 9.46 -20.15 24.56
C CYS A 79 8.09 -20.02 25.25
N GLY A 80 7.29 -21.09 25.22
CA GLY A 80 5.97 -21.17 25.87
C GLY A 80 5.99 -21.02 27.39
N GLY A 81 7.13 -21.28 28.04
CA GLY A 81 7.29 -21.06 29.47
C GLY A 81 7.13 -19.59 29.88
N CYS A 82 7.40 -18.65 28.96
CA CYS A 82 7.27 -17.20 29.18
C CYS A 82 6.20 -16.56 28.28
N HIS A 83 6.05 -16.99 27.03
CA HIS A 83 5.11 -16.40 26.06
C HIS A 83 3.83 -17.22 25.85
N GLY A 84 3.51 -18.11 26.80
CA GLY A 84 2.34 -18.97 26.77
C GLY A 84 1.18 -18.51 27.66
N PRO A 85 0.08 -19.28 27.68
CA PRO A 85 -1.13 -18.91 28.39
C PRO A 85 -0.90 -18.70 29.89
N GLY A 86 -1.40 -17.57 30.40
CA GLY A 86 -1.27 -17.17 31.80
C GLY A 86 0.13 -16.74 32.23
N LYS A 87 1.07 -16.57 31.27
CA LYS A 87 2.41 -16.02 31.48
C LYS A 87 2.59 -14.61 30.91
N ALA A 88 1.55 -14.12 30.24
CA ALA A 88 1.50 -12.80 29.68
C ALA A 88 1.64 -11.70 30.74
N THR A 89 2.55 -10.75 30.51
CA THR A 89 2.61 -9.48 31.27
C THR A 89 1.87 -8.39 30.51
N GLU A 90 1.81 -7.17 31.05
CA GLU A 90 1.19 -6.01 30.38
C GLU A 90 1.83 -5.72 28.99
N ASP A 91 3.10 -6.10 28.81
CA ASP A 91 3.88 -5.91 27.57
C ASP A 91 4.01 -7.17 26.70
N ASP A 92 3.70 -8.36 27.24
CA ASP A 92 3.99 -9.64 26.61
C ASP A 92 2.70 -10.44 26.50
N VAL A 93 1.97 -10.29 25.38
CA VAL A 93 0.70 -11.00 25.15
C VAL A 93 0.99 -12.50 24.96
N ASP A 94 0.08 -13.39 25.37
CA ASP A 94 0.16 -14.82 25.04
C ASP A 94 0.24 -15.01 23.51
N LYS A 95 1.45 -15.20 23.00
CA LYS A 95 1.73 -15.39 21.57
C LYS A 95 1.72 -16.86 21.18
N LEU A 96 2.04 -17.76 22.11
CA LEU A 96 2.10 -19.19 21.79
C LEU A 96 0.70 -19.74 21.47
N THR A 97 -0.33 -19.34 22.21
CA THR A 97 -1.70 -19.81 21.96
C THR A 97 -2.16 -19.41 20.56
N THR A 98 -1.99 -18.14 20.19
CA THR A 98 -2.43 -17.64 18.89
C THR A 98 -1.54 -18.16 17.76
N PHE A 99 -0.23 -18.28 17.98
CA PHE A 99 0.70 -18.82 16.99
C PHE A 99 0.38 -20.27 16.63
N ASN A 100 0.00 -21.11 17.60
CA ASN A 100 -0.34 -22.51 17.34
C ASN A 100 -1.54 -22.69 16.39
N GLU A 101 -2.36 -21.66 16.19
CA GLU A 101 -3.48 -21.68 15.25
C GLU A 101 -3.08 -21.29 13.81
N THR A 102 -1.86 -20.80 13.62
CA THR A 102 -1.36 -20.27 12.34
C THR A 102 -1.01 -21.37 11.34
N MET A 103 -0.96 -21.01 10.06
CA MET A 103 -0.48 -21.92 9.02
C MET A 103 1.01 -22.24 9.18
N HIS A 104 1.80 -21.32 9.72
CA HIS A 104 3.20 -21.56 10.05
C HIS A 104 3.34 -22.70 11.06
N ALA A 105 2.65 -22.64 12.20
CA ALA A 105 2.69 -23.69 13.21
C ALA A 105 2.18 -25.04 12.68
N LYS A 106 1.09 -25.04 11.90
CA LYS A 106 0.54 -26.27 11.26
C LYS A 106 1.52 -26.93 10.29
N ASN A 107 2.46 -26.18 9.72
CA ASN A 107 3.50 -26.68 8.81
C ASN A 107 4.85 -26.91 9.49
N GLY A 108 4.90 -26.91 10.83
CA GLY A 108 6.10 -27.23 11.60
C GLY A 108 7.12 -26.08 11.68
N ILE A 109 6.70 -24.85 11.36
CA ILE A 109 7.49 -23.65 11.63
C ILE A 109 7.32 -23.27 13.10
N GLU A 110 8.42 -22.96 13.77
CA GLU A 110 8.51 -22.59 15.19
C GLU A 110 9.02 -21.16 15.36
N CYS A 111 8.97 -20.66 16.61
CA CYS A 111 9.37 -19.29 16.96
C CYS A 111 10.77 -18.94 16.44
N GLU A 112 11.72 -19.88 16.57
CA GLU A 112 13.13 -19.70 16.25
C GLU A 112 13.45 -19.76 14.76
N ASP A 113 12.47 -20.07 13.90
CA ASP A 113 12.61 -19.97 12.43
C ASP A 113 12.52 -18.51 11.95
N CYS A 114 11.80 -17.67 12.69
CA CYS A 114 11.72 -16.24 12.42
C CYS A 114 12.62 -15.44 13.36
N HIS A 115 12.59 -15.73 14.67
CA HIS A 115 13.33 -14.99 15.70
C HIS A 115 14.79 -15.43 15.87
N GLY A 116 15.20 -16.48 15.16
CA GLY A 116 16.50 -17.11 15.33
C GLY A 116 16.66 -17.87 16.66
N PRO A 117 17.85 -18.43 16.96
CA PRO A 117 18.08 -19.24 18.16
C PRO A 117 17.96 -18.43 19.46
N GLY A 118 17.26 -18.97 20.47
CA GLY A 118 16.85 -18.24 21.67
C GLY A 118 17.63 -18.53 22.96
N SER A 119 18.68 -19.37 22.96
CA SER A 119 19.38 -19.78 24.20
C SER A 119 19.93 -18.60 25.01
N ASN A 120 20.46 -17.57 24.34
CA ASN A 120 21.00 -16.40 25.02
C ASN A 120 19.88 -15.56 25.64
N HIS A 121 18.74 -15.43 24.94
CA HIS A 121 17.57 -14.69 25.41
C HIS A 121 16.95 -15.30 26.67
N VAL A 122 16.75 -16.61 26.69
CA VAL A 122 16.17 -17.32 27.84
C VAL A 122 17.04 -17.16 29.09
N ASN A 123 18.37 -17.11 28.91
CA ASN A 123 19.34 -16.98 30.00
C ASN A 123 19.69 -15.51 30.33
N ALA A 124 19.24 -14.55 29.54
CA ALA A 124 19.54 -13.14 29.74
C ALA A 124 18.76 -12.56 30.92
N ALA A 125 19.41 -11.66 31.66
CA ALA A 125 18.74 -10.76 32.57
C ALA A 125 17.68 -9.93 31.81
N PRO A 126 16.53 -9.60 32.42
CA PRO A 126 15.42 -8.92 31.74
C PRO A 126 15.82 -7.70 30.91
N GLU A 127 16.73 -6.88 31.43
CA GLU A 127 17.27 -5.67 30.79
C GLU A 127 18.05 -5.94 29.49
N ASN A 128 18.57 -7.16 29.30
CA ASN A 128 19.38 -7.57 28.15
C ASN A 128 18.58 -8.42 27.14
N ARG A 129 17.32 -8.75 27.41
CA ARG A 129 16.52 -9.64 26.56
C ARG A 129 16.21 -9.07 25.18
N LYS A 130 16.08 -7.75 25.05
CA LYS A 130 15.78 -7.07 23.78
C LYS A 130 16.91 -7.17 22.74
N THR A 131 18.15 -7.38 23.18
CA THR A 131 19.33 -7.44 22.30
C THR A 131 19.86 -8.86 22.09
N THR A 132 19.16 -9.87 22.63
CA THR A 132 19.59 -11.28 22.61
C THR A 132 18.66 -12.18 21.79
N ILE A 133 17.65 -11.60 21.16
CA ILE A 133 16.73 -12.25 20.22
C ILE A 133 16.40 -11.28 19.08
N LEU A 134 16.14 -11.80 17.88
CA LEU A 134 15.70 -10.97 16.76
C LEU A 134 14.30 -10.42 17.05
N GLY A 135 14.24 -9.11 17.32
CA GLY A 135 13.01 -8.36 17.53
C GLY A 135 12.90 -7.18 16.56
N LEU A 136 11.97 -6.26 16.84
CA LEU A 136 11.85 -5.02 16.07
C LEU A 136 13.12 -4.17 16.18
N PRO A 137 13.48 -3.42 15.12
CA PRO A 137 12.79 -3.34 13.83
C PRO A 137 13.06 -4.55 12.92
N ASN A 138 14.20 -5.22 13.06
CA ASN A 138 14.69 -6.19 12.07
C ASN A 138 13.78 -7.40 11.85
N ILE A 139 12.96 -7.83 12.83
CA ILE A 139 12.02 -8.95 12.64
C ILE A 139 10.91 -8.63 11.63
N ALA A 140 10.57 -7.35 11.43
CA ALA A 140 9.53 -6.94 10.46
C ALA A 140 10.05 -6.83 9.02
N LYS A 141 11.35 -7.12 8.81
CA LYS A 141 11.98 -7.07 7.51
C LYS A 141 11.47 -8.19 6.60
N PRO A 142 11.19 -7.92 5.32
CA PRO A 142 10.66 -8.90 4.37
C PRO A 142 11.61 -10.08 4.17
N GLU A 143 12.91 -9.89 4.38
CA GLU A 143 13.93 -10.93 4.30
C GLU A 143 13.68 -12.09 5.26
N VAL A 144 13.07 -11.84 6.42
CA VAL A 144 12.69 -12.89 7.38
C VAL A 144 11.69 -13.86 6.73
N CYS A 145 10.70 -13.33 6.01
CA CYS A 145 9.70 -14.13 5.29
C CYS A 145 10.29 -14.75 4.02
N GLY A 146 11.14 -14.01 3.31
CA GLY A 146 11.79 -14.42 2.06
C GLY A 146 12.70 -15.65 2.19
N GLN A 147 13.09 -16.01 3.41
CA GLN A 147 13.76 -17.28 3.71
C GLN A 147 12.97 -18.48 3.16
N CYS A 148 11.64 -18.44 3.30
CA CYS A 148 10.72 -19.50 2.92
C CYS A 148 9.78 -19.11 1.77
N HIS A 149 9.43 -17.83 1.63
CA HIS A 149 8.49 -17.32 0.63
C HIS A 149 9.18 -16.69 -0.60
N GLY A 150 10.38 -17.16 -0.96
CA GLY A 150 11.16 -16.64 -2.08
C GLY A 150 11.74 -17.72 -2.99
N ALA A 151 12.61 -17.29 -3.92
CA ALA A 151 13.17 -18.12 -4.99
C ALA A 151 13.73 -19.50 -4.56
N VAL A 152 14.30 -19.60 -3.35
CA VAL A 152 14.87 -20.86 -2.82
C VAL A 152 13.79 -21.93 -2.66
N THR A 153 12.63 -21.56 -2.12
CA THR A 153 11.52 -22.49 -1.93
C THR A 153 10.69 -22.65 -3.20
N LYS A 154 10.67 -21.65 -4.09
CA LYS A 154 9.99 -21.71 -5.40
C LYS A 154 10.37 -22.94 -6.22
N ALA A 155 11.63 -23.37 -6.15
CA ALA A 155 12.11 -24.56 -6.87
C ALA A 155 11.43 -25.85 -6.39
N ALA A 156 11.00 -25.92 -5.13
CA ALA A 156 10.31 -27.07 -4.53
C ALA A 156 8.78 -26.88 -4.43
N LEU A 157 8.34 -25.64 -4.20
CA LEU A 157 6.96 -25.22 -4.02
C LEU A 157 6.73 -23.93 -4.81
N PRO A 158 6.36 -24.01 -6.10
CA PRO A 158 6.19 -22.83 -6.96
C PRO A 158 5.17 -21.80 -6.45
N ALA A 159 4.26 -22.21 -5.57
CA ALA A 159 3.27 -21.35 -4.93
C ALA A 159 3.85 -20.43 -3.83
N LEU A 160 5.15 -20.54 -3.51
CA LEU A 160 5.82 -19.74 -2.47
C LEU A 160 6.82 -18.73 -3.05
N ASP A 161 6.40 -17.97 -4.07
CA ASP A 161 7.21 -16.92 -4.71
C ASP A 161 6.74 -15.49 -4.36
N GLN A 162 6.03 -15.33 -3.23
CA GLN A 162 5.46 -14.05 -2.80
C GLN A 162 6.53 -12.96 -2.62
N TYR A 163 7.71 -13.28 -2.08
CA TYR A 163 8.80 -12.32 -1.89
C TYR A 163 9.31 -11.78 -3.23
N ASP A 164 9.47 -12.64 -4.23
CA ASP A 164 9.92 -12.23 -5.57
C ASP A 164 8.86 -11.34 -6.22
N GLN A 165 7.58 -11.70 -6.11
CA GLN A 165 6.46 -10.91 -6.64
C GLN A 165 6.33 -9.55 -5.93
N TRP A 166 6.45 -9.54 -4.60
CA TRP A 166 6.41 -8.34 -3.77
C TRP A 166 7.58 -7.40 -4.10
N SER A 167 8.79 -7.93 -4.30
CA SER A 167 9.97 -7.14 -4.66
C SER A 167 9.84 -6.44 -6.02
N ALA A 168 8.93 -6.92 -6.89
CA ALA A 168 8.59 -6.30 -8.16
C ALA A 168 7.43 -5.31 -8.06
N SER A 169 6.81 -5.17 -6.89
CA SER A 169 5.69 -4.26 -6.64
C SER A 169 6.17 -2.90 -6.13
N LYS A 170 5.30 -1.89 -6.21
CA LYS A 170 5.56 -0.56 -5.63
C LYS A 170 5.66 -0.56 -4.10
N HIS A 171 5.14 -1.59 -3.41
CA HIS A 171 5.29 -1.74 -1.97
C HIS A 171 6.72 -2.05 -1.52
N PHE A 172 7.59 -2.50 -2.45
CA PHE A 172 9.02 -2.65 -2.23
C PHE A 172 9.78 -1.32 -2.31
N GLU A 173 9.24 -0.34 -3.03
CA GLU A 173 9.96 0.92 -3.26
C GLU A 173 10.07 1.74 -1.98
N ILE A 174 11.29 2.21 -1.71
CA ILE A 174 11.58 3.10 -0.58
C ILE A 174 10.95 4.47 -0.88
N VAL A 175 10.07 4.92 0.01
CA VAL A 175 9.37 6.20 -0.11
C VAL A 175 10.20 7.36 0.45
N GLU A 176 10.02 8.55 -0.12
CA GLU A 176 10.78 9.77 0.19
C GLU A 176 10.51 10.32 1.60
N ARG A 177 11.36 11.28 2.02
CA ARG A 177 11.43 11.83 3.38
C ARG A 177 10.11 12.47 3.86
N GLU A 178 9.28 12.94 2.96
CA GLU A 178 7.99 13.57 3.25
C GLU A 178 6.99 12.61 3.90
N ALA A 179 7.18 11.30 3.70
CA ALA A 179 6.31 10.27 4.22
C ALA A 179 6.55 10.01 5.73
N PHE A 180 7.65 10.49 6.32
CA PHE A 180 7.97 10.33 7.76
C PHE A 180 7.02 11.11 8.69
N ARG A 181 6.16 11.99 8.15
CA ARG A 181 5.25 12.80 8.97
C ARG A 181 4.20 11.93 9.66
N PRO A 182 3.84 12.22 10.93
CA PRO A 182 2.74 11.55 11.61
C PRO A 182 1.48 11.51 10.75
N GLY A 183 0.91 10.33 10.58
CA GLY A 183 -0.26 10.07 9.75
C GLY A 183 0.02 9.81 8.27
N CYS A 184 1.22 10.10 7.75
CA CYS A 184 1.70 9.54 6.48
C CYS A 184 2.43 8.21 6.72
N ASN A 185 3.13 8.14 7.86
CA ASN A 185 3.97 7.01 8.22
C ASN A 185 3.23 5.67 8.33
N LEU A 186 1.94 5.70 8.71
CA LEU A 186 1.10 4.51 8.86
C LEU A 186 0.86 3.72 7.58
N CYS A 187 1.00 4.34 6.40
CA CYS A 187 0.80 3.70 5.10
C CYS A 187 2.11 3.50 4.34
N HIS A 188 3.17 4.19 4.74
CA HIS A 188 4.41 4.31 4.00
C HIS A 188 5.61 3.69 4.75
N PHE A 189 5.42 3.26 6.01
CA PHE A 189 6.48 2.67 6.84
C PHE A 189 5.98 1.52 7.69
N ASP A 190 6.56 0.35 7.43
CA ASP A 190 6.31 -0.91 8.15
C ASP A 190 6.29 -0.75 9.66
N LEU A 191 7.34 -0.11 10.19
CA LEU A 191 7.56 -0.06 11.61
C LEU A 191 6.53 0.82 12.32
N ALA A 192 6.14 1.93 11.70
CA ALA A 192 5.11 2.81 12.26
C ALA A 192 3.77 2.08 12.31
N ARG A 193 3.42 1.31 11.28
CA ARG A 193 2.18 0.54 11.31
C ARG A 193 2.22 -0.58 12.35
N VAL A 194 3.30 -1.37 12.39
CA VAL A 194 3.43 -2.49 13.33
C VAL A 194 3.51 -2.00 14.79
N ILE A 195 4.35 -1.00 15.09
CA ILE A 195 4.52 -0.49 16.46
C ILE A 195 3.28 0.32 16.89
N VAL A 196 2.90 1.34 16.13
CA VAL A 196 1.88 2.31 16.55
C VAL A 196 0.46 1.78 16.31
N GLY A 197 0.24 1.16 15.16
CA GLY A 197 -1.09 0.68 14.74
C GLY A 197 -1.48 -0.67 15.35
N GLU A 198 -0.53 -1.58 15.53
CA GLU A 198 -0.82 -2.97 15.93
C GLU A 198 -0.43 -3.30 17.37
N GLU A 199 0.73 -2.83 17.83
CA GLU A 199 1.25 -3.10 19.17
C GLU A 199 0.90 -2.02 20.20
N GLY A 200 0.26 -0.91 19.77
CA GLY A 200 -0.13 0.19 20.66
C GLY A 200 1.05 0.98 21.21
N GLY A 201 2.20 0.90 20.55
CA GLY A 201 3.44 1.58 20.91
C GLY A 201 3.46 3.06 20.53
N VAL A 202 4.57 3.71 20.87
CA VAL A 202 4.83 5.12 20.55
C VAL A 202 5.31 5.29 19.10
N ASP A 203 5.15 6.49 18.54
CA ASP A 203 5.68 6.81 17.22
C ASP A 203 7.19 6.48 17.15
N PRO A 204 7.64 5.67 16.17
CA PRO A 204 9.04 5.34 16.00
C PRO A 204 9.90 6.59 15.74
N THR A 205 11.13 6.59 16.25
CA THR A 205 12.10 7.67 16.03
C THR A 205 12.51 7.77 14.57
N GLU A 206 12.98 8.93 14.11
CA GLU A 206 13.44 9.12 12.72
C GLU A 206 14.52 8.10 12.30
N GLU A 207 15.37 7.66 13.23
CA GLU A 207 16.37 6.60 13.03
C GLU A 207 15.74 5.21 12.83
N GLU A 208 14.71 4.89 13.60
CA GLU A 208 13.96 3.63 13.48
C GLU A 208 13.11 3.58 12.21
N VAL A 209 12.51 4.72 11.82
CA VAL A 209 11.74 4.82 10.58
C VAL A 209 12.66 4.82 9.36
N THR A 210 13.90 5.32 9.48
CA THR A 210 14.91 5.22 8.42
C THR A 210 15.57 3.84 8.30
N ALA A 211 15.17 2.86 9.10
CA ALA A 211 15.66 1.48 8.99
C ALA A 211 14.69 0.57 8.20
N LEU A 212 13.44 1.00 7.99
CA LEU A 212 12.33 0.20 7.43
C LEU A 212 11.36 1.07 6.61
N HIS A 213 11.70 1.32 5.36
CA HIS A 213 11.02 2.29 4.49
C HIS A 213 10.09 1.67 3.44
N THR A 214 9.66 0.42 3.64
CA THR A 214 8.83 -0.31 2.69
C THR A 214 7.45 -0.59 3.27
N VAL A 215 6.60 -1.26 2.49
CA VAL A 215 5.39 -1.95 2.96
C VAL A 215 5.64 -3.46 2.85
N SER A 216 6.26 -4.05 3.86
CA SER A 216 6.67 -5.45 3.97
C SER A 216 5.51 -6.40 4.27
N CYS A 217 5.82 -7.70 4.24
CA CYS A 217 4.89 -8.79 4.53
C CYS A 217 4.14 -8.59 5.86
N ALA A 218 4.84 -8.10 6.90
CA ALA A 218 4.30 -8.00 8.25
C ALA A 218 3.27 -6.87 8.43
N VAL A 219 3.16 -5.94 7.45
CA VAL A 219 2.10 -4.92 7.42
C VAL A 219 0.75 -5.53 7.09
N CYS A 220 0.71 -6.50 6.17
CA CYS A 220 -0.54 -7.16 5.80
C CYS A 220 -0.78 -8.44 6.59
N HIS A 221 0.29 -9.14 7.02
CA HIS A 221 0.20 -10.43 7.71
C HIS A 221 0.60 -10.33 9.18
N ASP A 222 -0.18 -10.96 10.06
CA ASP A 222 0.18 -11.19 11.45
C ASP A 222 0.81 -12.58 11.62
N PRO A 223 2.15 -12.69 11.79
CA PRO A 223 2.82 -13.98 11.91
C PRO A 223 2.37 -14.75 13.17
N HIS A 224 1.80 -14.09 14.17
CA HIS A 224 1.36 -14.69 15.42
C HIS A 224 -0.16 -14.91 15.50
N GLY A 225 -0.93 -14.46 14.52
CA GLY A 225 -2.39 -14.50 14.53
C GLY A 225 -2.95 -15.33 13.39
N LYS A 226 -4.08 -16.00 13.62
CA LYS A 226 -4.80 -16.76 12.58
C LYS A 226 -5.31 -15.87 11.43
N GLY A 227 -5.58 -14.58 11.71
CA GLY A 227 -6.27 -13.66 10.79
C GLY A 227 -7.72 -14.09 10.50
N ALA A 228 -8.42 -13.38 9.62
CA ALA A 228 -9.67 -13.91 9.06
C ALA A 228 -9.36 -14.86 7.89
N ASP A 229 -10.01 -16.02 7.91
CA ASP A 229 -10.15 -16.97 6.80
C ASP A 229 -8.85 -17.51 6.15
N GLU A 230 -7.78 -17.64 6.94
CA GLU A 230 -6.58 -18.47 6.68
C GLU A 230 -5.41 -17.97 5.79
N PRO A 231 -5.17 -16.65 5.58
CA PRO A 231 -3.83 -16.16 5.20
C PRO A 231 -3.13 -15.35 6.30
N GLN A 232 -3.65 -15.35 7.54
CA GLN A 232 -3.11 -14.52 8.63
C GLN A 232 -3.16 -13.01 8.35
N LEU A 233 -4.17 -12.53 7.62
CA LEU A 233 -4.31 -11.12 7.28
C LEU A 233 -4.66 -10.26 8.51
N ARG A 234 -4.08 -9.06 8.56
CA ARG A 234 -4.45 -7.98 9.50
C ARG A 234 -5.69 -7.25 8.99
N HIS A 235 -6.57 -6.88 9.92
CA HIS A 235 -7.80 -6.08 9.71
C HIS A 235 -8.70 -6.43 8.50
N PRO A 236 -8.96 -7.72 8.21
CA PRO A 236 -9.83 -8.10 7.09
C PRO A 236 -11.29 -7.67 7.29
N THR A 237 -11.73 -7.41 8.52
CA THR A 237 -13.03 -6.77 8.82
C THR A 237 -12.82 -5.82 10.01
N THR A 238 -12.87 -4.52 9.74
CA THR A 238 -12.77 -3.37 10.66
C THR A 238 -12.10 -3.61 12.03
N LYS A 239 -10.90 -3.06 12.22
CA LYS A 239 -10.71 -2.21 13.41
C LYS A 239 -11.27 -0.82 13.10
N PRO A 240 -11.69 -0.03 14.11
CA PRO A 240 -12.14 1.34 13.94
C PRO A 240 -10.96 2.24 13.54
N TYR A 241 -10.39 2.03 12.36
CA TYR A 241 -9.59 3.05 11.74
C TYR A 241 -10.57 4.14 11.30
N ASP A 242 -10.33 5.34 11.82
CA ASP A 242 -11.28 6.44 11.89
C ASP A 242 -11.99 6.68 10.55
N ALA A 243 -13.31 6.47 10.49
CA ALA A 243 -14.10 6.77 9.29
C ALA A 243 -13.92 8.23 8.83
N ALA A 244 -13.50 9.13 9.74
CA ALA A 244 -13.13 10.50 9.41
C ALA A 244 -11.91 10.60 8.49
N LEU A 245 -10.99 9.63 8.49
CA LEU A 245 -9.86 9.57 7.57
C LEU A 245 -10.30 9.16 6.16
N ILE A 246 -11.43 8.48 5.98
CA ILE A 246 -11.88 8.04 4.65
C ILE A 246 -12.66 9.15 3.92
N GLY A 247 -13.32 10.05 4.68
CA GLY A 247 -14.02 11.23 4.17
C GLY A 247 -15.32 11.53 4.94
N PRO A 248 -15.74 12.81 5.05
CA PRO A 248 -16.94 13.21 5.80
C PRO A 248 -18.26 12.67 5.22
N THR A 249 -18.24 12.09 4.02
CA THR A 249 -19.40 11.56 3.30
C THR A 249 -19.53 10.03 3.34
N VAL A 250 -18.58 9.32 3.98
CA VAL A 250 -18.58 7.86 4.11
C VAL A 250 -19.50 7.46 5.27
N SER A 251 -20.82 7.65 5.08
CA SER A 251 -21.78 7.65 6.20
C SER A 251 -22.53 6.34 6.45
N SER A 252 -22.20 5.24 5.77
CA SER A 252 -22.79 3.94 6.10
C SER A 252 -21.77 2.99 6.71
N ASN A 253 -21.81 2.88 8.04
CA ASN A 253 -21.11 1.86 8.83
C ASN A 253 -21.30 0.44 8.27
N ALA A 254 -22.39 0.16 7.53
CA ALA A 254 -22.66 -1.15 6.93
C ALA A 254 -21.72 -1.52 5.76
N VAL A 255 -21.35 -0.55 4.91
CA VAL A 255 -20.38 -0.79 3.82
C VAL A 255 -19.00 -1.00 4.41
N LEU A 256 -18.60 -0.18 5.38
CA LEU A 256 -17.32 -0.35 6.07
C LEU A 256 -17.27 -1.66 6.86
N ALA A 257 -18.33 -2.07 7.55
CA ALA A 257 -18.33 -3.27 8.39
C ALA A 257 -18.15 -4.60 7.62
N SER A 258 -18.36 -4.60 6.30
CA SER A 258 -18.26 -5.79 5.45
C SER A 258 -17.16 -5.69 4.38
N PHE A 259 -16.36 -4.62 4.43
CA PHE A 259 -15.26 -4.39 3.49
C PHE A 259 -13.95 -4.99 4.01
N ASP A 260 -13.16 -5.56 3.12
CA ASP A 260 -11.78 -6.00 3.37
C ASP A 260 -10.86 -4.79 3.42
N HIS A 261 -10.50 -4.39 4.64
CA HIS A 261 -9.76 -3.15 4.87
C HIS A 261 -8.27 -3.27 4.63
N VAL A 262 -7.73 -4.47 4.41
CA VAL A 262 -6.27 -4.67 4.29
C VAL A 262 -5.62 -3.73 3.25
N CYS A 263 -6.34 -3.43 2.16
CA CYS A 263 -5.91 -2.45 1.17
C CYS A 263 -6.44 -1.04 1.46
N ALA A 264 -7.70 -0.92 1.89
CA ALA A 264 -8.41 0.36 2.03
C ALA A 264 -7.87 1.25 3.15
N GLU A 265 -7.16 0.69 4.13
CA GLU A 265 -6.50 1.46 5.19
C GLU A 265 -5.46 2.45 4.64
N CYS A 266 -4.81 2.10 3.53
CA CYS A 266 -3.81 2.94 2.86
C CYS A 266 -4.33 3.54 1.54
N HIS A 267 -5.14 2.76 0.82
CA HIS A 267 -5.73 3.16 -0.46
C HIS A 267 -7.10 3.82 -0.29
N ASN A 268 -7.11 4.93 0.46
CA ASN A 268 -8.27 5.80 0.61
C ASN A 268 -7.95 7.28 0.31
N GLY A 269 -9.01 8.06 0.16
CA GLY A 269 -8.99 9.47 -0.23
C GLY A 269 -8.62 10.44 0.89
N ARG A 270 -8.29 9.98 2.10
CA ARG A 270 -7.77 10.79 3.22
C ARG A 270 -8.54 12.08 3.53
N GLY A 271 -9.85 11.98 3.75
CA GLY A 271 -10.68 13.13 4.09
C GLY A 271 -11.22 13.90 2.87
N ILE A 272 -11.22 13.27 1.69
CA ILE A 272 -11.73 13.84 0.44
C ILE A 272 -13.13 14.47 0.61
N ASP A 273 -13.28 15.71 0.15
CA ASP A 273 -14.51 16.49 0.27
C ASP A 273 -14.85 17.22 -1.05
N GLY A 274 -15.63 16.53 -1.88
CA GLY A 274 -16.14 17.09 -3.14
C GLY A 274 -17.24 18.15 -3.00
N SER A 275 -17.57 18.60 -1.79
CA SER A 275 -18.56 19.66 -1.56
C SER A 275 -18.03 21.05 -1.91
N ASP A 276 -18.91 22.00 -2.25
CA ASP A 276 -18.48 23.37 -2.57
C ASP A 276 -17.70 24.04 -1.44
N ALA A 277 -18.01 23.69 -0.19
CA ALA A 277 -17.29 24.19 0.97
C ALA A 277 -15.85 23.63 1.00
N GLY A 278 -15.69 22.32 0.80
CA GLY A 278 -14.38 21.66 0.67
C GLY A 278 -13.55 22.24 -0.47
N LEU A 279 -14.15 22.37 -1.66
CA LEU A 279 -13.49 22.90 -2.85
C LEU A 279 -13.05 24.37 -2.71
N ASN A 280 -13.81 25.19 -1.97
CA ASN A 280 -13.41 26.56 -1.69
C ASN A 280 -12.31 26.67 -0.63
N LYS A 281 -12.20 25.69 0.27
CA LYS A 281 -11.13 25.60 1.26
C LYS A 281 -9.82 25.08 0.64
N ASN A 282 -9.90 24.08 -0.23
CA ASN A 282 -8.76 23.35 -0.77
C ASN A 282 -8.30 23.97 -2.11
N THR A 283 -7.52 25.05 -2.02
CA THR A 283 -7.03 25.78 -3.20
C THR A 283 -5.54 25.58 -3.49
N SER A 284 -4.76 25.20 -2.48
CA SER A 284 -3.32 24.99 -2.63
C SER A 284 -2.96 23.66 -3.25
N ARG A 285 -3.76 22.60 -3.01
CA ARG A 285 -3.57 21.24 -3.53
C ARG A 285 -4.93 20.56 -3.60
N ALA A 286 -5.06 19.53 -4.43
CA ALA A 286 -6.23 18.68 -4.36
C ALA A 286 -6.27 17.98 -2.99
N ASP A 287 -7.47 17.87 -2.42
CA ASP A 287 -7.74 17.14 -1.19
C ASP A 287 -7.85 15.63 -1.41
N VAL A 288 -8.00 15.20 -2.66
CA VAL A 288 -7.87 13.81 -3.05
C VAL A 288 -6.41 13.35 -2.98
N HIS A 289 -6.16 12.35 -2.12
CA HIS A 289 -4.87 11.66 -2.05
C HIS A 289 -4.59 10.84 -3.32
N HIS A 290 -3.31 10.62 -3.65
CA HIS A 290 -2.84 9.79 -4.78
C HIS A 290 -3.11 8.28 -4.61
N SER A 291 -4.05 7.90 -3.75
CA SER A 291 -4.44 6.51 -3.47
C SER A 291 -5.93 6.39 -3.12
N ASN A 292 -6.82 7.12 -3.80
CA ASN A 292 -8.25 7.13 -3.51
C ASN A 292 -9.04 5.93 -4.10
N GLN A 293 -8.42 4.75 -4.28
CA GLN A 293 -9.04 3.57 -4.91
C GLN A 293 -10.30 3.11 -4.16
N PHE A 294 -10.26 3.06 -2.81
CA PHE A 294 -11.42 2.69 -2.00
C PHE A 294 -12.61 3.61 -2.31
N ASN A 295 -12.37 4.93 -2.27
CA ASN A 295 -13.39 5.94 -2.51
C ASN A 295 -14.00 5.81 -3.91
N MET A 296 -13.19 5.50 -4.92
CA MET A 296 -13.68 5.23 -6.28
C MET A 296 -14.54 3.96 -6.33
N LEU A 297 -14.11 2.88 -5.68
CA LEU A 297 -14.84 1.61 -5.65
C LEU A 297 -16.23 1.73 -5.01
N VAL A 298 -16.34 2.54 -3.95
CA VAL A 298 -17.61 2.80 -3.24
C VAL A 298 -18.35 4.05 -3.76
N GLY A 299 -17.80 4.71 -4.79
CA GLY A 299 -18.33 5.90 -5.45
C GLY A 299 -18.60 7.08 -4.52
N GLN A 300 -17.60 7.46 -3.74
CA GLN A 300 -17.64 8.57 -2.78
C GLN A 300 -16.48 9.53 -2.97
N GLY A 301 -16.70 10.81 -2.69
CA GLY A 301 -15.65 11.84 -2.74
C GLY A 301 -15.57 12.62 -4.05
N GLY A 302 -16.25 12.20 -5.11
CA GLY A 302 -16.45 13.02 -6.31
C GLY A 302 -17.36 14.23 -6.06
N SER A 303 -17.26 15.25 -6.91
CA SER A 303 -18.14 16.43 -6.88
C SER A 303 -19.33 16.23 -7.82
N GLU A 304 -20.54 16.39 -7.29
CA GLU A 304 -21.80 16.11 -7.98
C GLU A 304 -22.58 17.42 -8.24
N VAL A 305 -23.28 17.50 -9.39
CA VAL A 305 -24.15 18.62 -9.72
C VAL A 305 -25.58 18.11 -9.92
N GLY A 306 -26.51 18.60 -9.11
CA GLY A 306 -27.94 18.25 -9.18
C GLY A 306 -28.37 17.14 -8.22
N ALA A 307 -29.69 16.97 -8.07
CA ALA A 307 -30.32 16.03 -7.13
C ALA A 307 -30.53 14.61 -7.68
N ALA A 308 -30.03 14.31 -8.88
CA ALA A 308 -30.17 12.98 -9.47
C ALA A 308 -29.26 12.01 -8.72
N PRO A 309 -29.75 10.80 -8.34
CA PRO A 309 -28.92 9.82 -7.66
C PRO A 309 -27.86 9.32 -8.64
N THR A 310 -26.65 9.84 -8.52
CA THR A 310 -25.44 9.22 -9.03
C THR A 310 -25.43 7.77 -8.54
N LYS A 311 -25.22 6.81 -9.46
CA LYS A 311 -24.95 5.44 -9.05
C LYS A 311 -23.62 5.44 -8.31
N ARG A 312 -23.69 5.38 -6.98
CA ARG A 312 -22.52 5.38 -6.09
C ARG A 312 -21.86 4.00 -6.04
N ALA A 313 -22.64 2.94 -6.20
CA ALA A 313 -22.13 1.58 -6.19
C ALA A 313 -21.52 1.18 -7.55
N THR A 314 -20.22 0.91 -7.58
CA THR A 314 -19.63 0.17 -8.72
C THR A 314 -20.16 -1.25 -8.73
N ALA A 315 -20.23 -1.89 -9.91
CA ALA A 315 -20.71 -3.28 -10.04
C ALA A 315 -19.87 -4.29 -9.24
N HIS A 316 -18.64 -3.91 -8.85
CA HIS A 316 -17.68 -4.77 -8.17
C HIS A 316 -17.52 -4.48 -6.67
N MET A 317 -18.22 -3.48 -6.12
CA MET A 317 -18.05 -3.10 -4.71
C MET A 317 -18.45 -4.22 -3.72
N SER A 318 -19.33 -5.11 -4.15
CA SER A 318 -19.92 -6.19 -3.36
C SER A 318 -19.30 -7.56 -3.66
N ILE A 319 -18.25 -7.62 -4.49
CA ILE A 319 -17.49 -8.85 -4.71
C ILE A 319 -16.80 -9.25 -3.41
N GLU A 320 -16.88 -10.52 -3.04
CA GLU A 320 -16.17 -11.05 -1.88
C GLU A 320 -14.66 -10.80 -2.01
N ARG A 321 -14.02 -10.34 -0.93
CA ARG A 321 -12.58 -9.99 -0.88
C ARG A 321 -12.17 -8.78 -1.75
N GLN A 322 -13.10 -8.11 -2.43
CA GLN A 322 -12.92 -6.81 -3.11
C GLN A 322 -11.56 -6.63 -3.83
N CYS A 323 -10.67 -5.81 -3.27
CA CYS A 323 -9.37 -5.46 -3.84
C CYS A 323 -8.53 -6.70 -4.12
N VAL A 324 -8.45 -7.63 -3.16
CA VAL A 324 -7.59 -8.80 -3.30
C VAL A 324 -8.14 -9.81 -4.32
N HIS A 325 -9.45 -9.81 -4.57
CA HIS A 325 -10.04 -10.62 -5.64
C HIS A 325 -9.45 -10.27 -7.01
N CYS A 326 -9.38 -8.98 -7.33
CA CYS A 326 -8.90 -8.51 -8.62
C CYS A 326 -7.36 -8.43 -8.70
N HIS A 327 -6.72 -7.92 -7.65
CA HIS A 327 -5.29 -7.62 -7.63
C HIS A 327 -4.41 -8.81 -7.25
N MET A 328 -4.94 -9.74 -6.45
CA MET A 328 -4.21 -10.92 -5.99
C MET A 328 -4.76 -12.22 -6.59
N GLY A 329 -6.00 -12.25 -7.10
CA GLY A 329 -6.57 -13.44 -7.73
C GLY A 329 -6.80 -14.59 -6.73
N ALA A 330 -6.85 -15.82 -7.24
CA ALA A 330 -7.13 -17.03 -6.44
C ALA A 330 -5.86 -17.70 -5.89
N GLY A 331 -6.03 -18.56 -4.87
CA GLY A 331 -4.95 -19.38 -4.30
C GLY A 331 -4.01 -18.59 -3.39
N ALA A 332 -2.70 -18.83 -3.51
CA ALA A 332 -1.67 -18.19 -2.69
C ALA A 332 -1.49 -16.67 -2.96
N GLY A 333 -2.23 -16.13 -3.93
CA GLY A 333 -2.31 -14.70 -4.23
C GLY A 333 -1.09 -14.16 -5.00
N ASN A 334 -1.36 -13.35 -6.03
CA ASN A 334 -0.36 -12.55 -6.73
C ASN A 334 0.04 -11.34 -5.85
N HIS A 335 1.32 -11.27 -5.48
CA HIS A 335 1.88 -10.18 -4.68
C HIS A 335 2.60 -9.11 -5.52
N THR A 336 2.48 -9.14 -6.85
CA THR A 336 2.85 -7.97 -7.70
C THR A 336 1.85 -6.83 -7.56
N MET A 337 0.68 -7.09 -6.95
CA MET A 337 -0.45 -6.18 -6.75
C MET A 337 -1.09 -5.68 -8.05
N LEU A 338 -0.66 -6.19 -9.21
CA LEU A 338 -1.25 -5.85 -10.51
C LEU A 338 -2.48 -6.70 -10.78
N ALA A 339 -3.59 -6.04 -11.14
CA ALA A 339 -4.80 -6.71 -11.54
C ALA A 339 -4.58 -7.50 -12.84
N GLY A 340 -4.95 -8.79 -12.81
CA GLY A 340 -4.85 -9.69 -13.95
C GLY A 340 -6.23 -10.18 -14.41
N ASN A 341 -6.28 -10.80 -15.60
CA ASN A 341 -7.52 -11.41 -16.12
C ASN A 341 -8.12 -12.48 -15.19
N GLN A 342 -7.29 -13.09 -14.33
CA GLN A 342 -7.74 -14.09 -13.35
C GLN A 342 -8.72 -13.48 -12.33
N GLY A 343 -8.57 -12.21 -12.01
CA GLY A 343 -9.47 -11.49 -11.11
C GLY A 343 -10.86 -11.20 -11.70
N CYS A 344 -11.06 -11.49 -12.99
CA CYS A 344 -12.37 -11.38 -13.63
C CYS A 344 -13.12 -12.72 -13.65
N THR A 345 -12.41 -13.82 -13.45
CA THR A 345 -12.99 -15.17 -13.41
C THR A 345 -13.35 -15.56 -11.97
N PRO A 346 -14.43 -16.32 -11.75
CA PRO A 346 -15.30 -16.97 -12.74
C PRO A 346 -16.45 -16.09 -13.27
N CYS A 347 -16.58 -14.85 -12.80
CA CYS A 347 -17.73 -13.98 -13.09
C CYS A 347 -17.87 -13.63 -14.59
N HIS A 348 -16.75 -13.46 -15.29
CA HIS A 348 -16.71 -13.15 -16.72
C HIS A 348 -15.86 -14.15 -17.49
N ALA A 349 -16.20 -14.38 -18.76
CA ALA A 349 -15.30 -15.08 -19.67
C ALA A 349 -14.05 -14.22 -19.97
N PRO A 350 -12.85 -14.80 -20.14
CA PRO A 350 -11.62 -14.02 -20.34
C PRO A 350 -11.67 -13.02 -21.50
N SER A 351 -12.29 -13.39 -22.62
CA SER A 351 -12.44 -12.50 -23.79
C SER A 351 -13.42 -11.36 -23.52
N GLU A 352 -14.52 -11.64 -22.81
CA GLU A 352 -15.50 -10.64 -22.41
C GLU A 352 -14.87 -9.62 -21.44
N ALA A 353 -14.18 -10.12 -20.42
CA ALA A 353 -13.46 -9.29 -19.46
C ALA A 353 -12.42 -8.39 -20.15
N ALA A 354 -11.64 -8.93 -21.10
CA ALA A 354 -10.68 -8.13 -21.86
C ALA A 354 -11.36 -7.02 -22.68
N SER A 355 -12.46 -7.33 -23.36
CA SER A 355 -13.24 -6.34 -24.14
C SER A 355 -13.85 -5.27 -23.25
N LEU A 356 -14.47 -5.65 -22.13
CA LEU A 356 -15.08 -4.70 -21.18
C LEU A 356 -14.02 -3.77 -20.57
N ARG A 357 -12.86 -4.30 -20.16
CA ARG A 357 -11.75 -3.50 -19.62
C ARG A 357 -11.24 -2.49 -20.66
N SER A 358 -10.94 -2.96 -21.87
CA SER A 358 -10.46 -2.08 -22.94
C SER A 358 -11.47 -0.99 -23.31
N SER A 359 -12.76 -1.34 -23.41
CA SER A 359 -13.82 -0.38 -23.70
C SER A 359 -13.98 0.65 -22.60
N ALA A 360 -14.02 0.22 -21.33
CA ALA A 360 -14.17 1.11 -20.19
C ALA A 360 -12.95 2.05 -20.03
N GLN A 361 -11.73 1.53 -20.17
CA GLN A 361 -10.52 2.35 -20.13
C GLN A 361 -10.51 3.40 -21.24
N SER A 362 -10.82 3.00 -22.48
CA SER A 362 -10.87 3.94 -23.62
C SER A 362 -11.91 5.03 -23.41
N GLU A 363 -13.10 4.67 -22.89
CA GLU A 363 -14.16 5.63 -22.60
C GLU A 363 -13.74 6.64 -21.51
N ILE A 364 -13.19 6.15 -20.40
CA ILE A 364 -12.77 7.01 -19.28
C ILE A 364 -11.60 7.90 -19.70
N GLN A 365 -10.59 7.38 -20.40
CA GLN A 365 -9.47 8.17 -20.93
C GLN A 365 -9.97 9.27 -21.86
N GLY A 366 -10.89 8.96 -22.78
CA GLY A 366 -11.49 9.96 -23.66
C GLY A 366 -12.23 11.07 -22.89
N LYS A 367 -12.95 10.71 -21.83
CA LYS A 367 -13.65 11.68 -20.96
C LYS A 367 -12.69 12.55 -20.16
N VAL A 368 -11.62 11.98 -19.59
CA VAL A 368 -10.58 12.70 -18.84
C VAL A 368 -9.86 13.69 -19.75
N LEU A 369 -9.44 13.25 -20.95
CA LEU A 369 -8.81 14.12 -21.94
C LEU A 369 -9.74 15.26 -22.39
N SER A 370 -11.01 14.96 -22.65
CA SER A 370 -11.97 16.01 -23.01
C SER A 370 -12.21 16.99 -21.87
N LEU A 371 -12.21 16.54 -20.62
CA LEU A 371 -12.35 17.40 -19.45
C LEU A 371 -11.13 18.31 -19.29
N GLN A 372 -9.94 17.76 -19.41
CA GLN A 372 -8.68 18.50 -19.38
C GLN A 372 -8.64 19.57 -20.46
N ALA A 373 -9.00 19.24 -21.70
CA ALA A 373 -9.02 20.21 -22.79
C ALA A 373 -9.97 21.39 -22.51
N ARG A 374 -11.12 21.14 -21.88
CA ARG A 374 -12.07 22.19 -21.48
C ARG A 374 -11.52 23.05 -20.34
N LEU A 375 -10.84 22.42 -19.37
CA LEU A 375 -10.16 23.11 -18.29
C LEU A 375 -9.05 24.01 -18.83
N ASN A 376 -8.18 23.50 -19.71
CA ASN A 376 -7.12 24.28 -20.36
C ASN A 376 -7.69 25.45 -21.17
N ALA A 377 -8.74 25.22 -21.96
CA ALA A 377 -9.37 26.29 -22.74
C ALA A 377 -9.97 27.40 -21.85
N TRP A 378 -10.60 27.03 -20.72
CA TRP A 378 -11.04 28.02 -19.73
C TRP A 378 -9.84 28.75 -19.11
N GLY A 379 -8.79 28.00 -18.77
CA GLY A 379 -7.58 28.53 -18.15
C GLY A 379 -6.91 29.58 -19.04
N GLU A 380 -6.73 29.28 -20.32
CA GLU A 380 -6.16 30.19 -21.32
C GLU A 380 -6.96 31.49 -21.44
N GLY A 381 -8.29 31.40 -21.42
CA GLY A 381 -9.16 32.58 -21.44
C GLY A 381 -9.11 33.42 -20.17
N ALA A 382 -8.96 32.78 -19.00
CA ALA A 382 -8.88 33.46 -17.72
C ALA A 382 -7.49 34.06 -17.46
N ASN A 383 -6.44 33.37 -17.89
CA ASN A 383 -5.01 33.70 -17.75
C ASN A 383 -4.67 34.33 -16.38
N LEU A 384 -5.10 33.67 -15.31
CA LEU A 384 -4.89 34.15 -13.95
C LEU A 384 -3.40 34.10 -13.61
N ASP A 385 -2.85 35.20 -13.11
CA ASP A 385 -1.42 35.33 -12.78
C ASP A 385 -0.47 34.96 -13.93
N ASP A 386 -0.88 35.19 -15.18
CA ASP A 386 -0.12 34.83 -16.39
C ASP A 386 0.16 33.32 -16.53
N MET A 387 -0.72 32.47 -15.99
CA MET A 387 -0.57 31.00 -16.02
C MET A 387 -1.15 30.31 -17.26
N GLY A 388 -1.80 31.05 -18.16
CA GLY A 388 -2.44 30.52 -19.37
C GLY A 388 -3.35 29.33 -19.07
N GLU A 389 -3.23 28.26 -19.86
CA GLU A 389 -3.92 26.99 -19.64
C GLU A 389 -3.88 26.49 -18.18
N ALA A 390 -2.82 26.73 -17.41
CA ALA A 390 -2.69 26.27 -16.03
C ALA A 390 -3.48 27.11 -15.00
N SER A 391 -4.23 28.12 -15.43
CA SER A 391 -5.02 28.98 -14.53
C SER A 391 -6.09 28.23 -13.73
N TRP A 392 -6.49 27.03 -14.18
CA TRP A 392 -7.40 26.18 -13.41
C TRP A 392 -6.69 25.35 -12.35
N GLU A 393 -5.38 25.07 -12.47
CA GLU A 393 -4.71 24.10 -11.62
C GLU A 393 -4.61 24.52 -10.15
N TYR A 394 -4.31 23.58 -9.26
CA TYR A 394 -3.97 23.91 -7.88
C TYR A 394 -2.59 24.58 -7.78
N GLY A 395 -2.39 25.41 -6.76
CA GLY A 395 -1.11 26.11 -6.59
C GLY A 395 0.12 25.20 -6.48
N SER A 396 -0.01 24.02 -5.85
CA SER A 396 1.06 23.01 -5.76
C SER A 396 1.41 22.37 -7.10
N GLU A 397 0.47 22.39 -8.04
CA GLU A 397 0.60 21.78 -9.37
C GLU A 397 0.96 22.82 -10.44
N GLY A 398 1.48 23.98 -10.01
CA GLY A 398 1.87 25.08 -10.92
C GLY A 398 0.73 26.02 -11.32
N GLY A 399 -0.42 25.93 -10.66
CA GLY A 399 -1.53 26.85 -10.84
C GLY A 399 -1.31 28.24 -10.23
N PRO A 400 -2.30 29.13 -10.33
CA PRO A 400 -2.18 30.53 -9.90
C PRO A 400 -2.10 30.68 -8.38
N SER A 401 -1.73 31.88 -7.93
CA SER A 401 -1.54 32.22 -6.53
C SER A 401 -2.80 32.03 -5.69
N SER A 402 -2.63 31.92 -4.36
CA SER A 402 -3.75 31.75 -3.42
C SER A 402 -4.78 32.87 -3.49
N ALA A 403 -4.43 34.07 -3.97
CA ALA A 403 -5.38 35.15 -4.21
C ALA A 403 -6.25 34.84 -5.44
N SER A 404 -5.62 34.47 -6.54
CA SER A 404 -6.28 34.16 -7.81
C SER A 404 -7.08 32.86 -7.78
N GLN A 405 -6.69 31.88 -6.96
CA GLN A 405 -7.51 30.69 -6.69
C GLN A 405 -8.91 31.01 -6.14
N LYS A 406 -9.08 32.15 -5.45
CA LYS A 406 -10.38 32.55 -4.86
C LYS A 406 -11.38 33.00 -5.92
N VAL A 407 -10.91 33.50 -7.06
CA VAL A 407 -11.78 34.01 -8.13
C VAL A 407 -12.16 32.93 -9.15
N ILE A 408 -11.55 31.75 -9.08
CA ILE A 408 -11.94 30.60 -9.91
C ILE A 408 -13.41 30.24 -9.60
N PRO A 409 -14.30 30.17 -10.62
CA PRO A 409 -15.69 29.77 -10.43
C PRO A 409 -15.83 28.39 -9.80
N ILE A 410 -16.91 28.18 -9.06
CA ILE A 410 -17.12 26.91 -8.35
C ILE A 410 -17.25 25.73 -9.33
N GLU A 411 -17.84 25.94 -10.49
CA GLU A 411 -18.00 24.93 -11.54
C GLU A 411 -16.64 24.43 -12.05
N VAL A 412 -15.66 25.33 -12.18
CA VAL A 412 -14.29 24.98 -12.58
C VAL A 412 -13.59 24.21 -11.45
N LYS A 413 -13.80 24.60 -10.20
CA LYS A 413 -13.26 23.86 -9.04
C LYS A 413 -13.82 22.44 -8.97
N ARG A 414 -15.13 22.26 -9.20
CA ARG A 414 -15.77 20.92 -9.27
C ARG A 414 -15.20 20.08 -10.41
N ALA A 415 -15.05 20.68 -11.59
CA ALA A 415 -14.47 20.02 -12.76
C ALA A 415 -13.01 19.57 -12.50
N ARG A 416 -12.18 20.47 -11.96
CA ARG A 416 -10.80 20.17 -11.55
C ARG A 416 -10.73 19.07 -10.50
N HIS A 417 -11.61 19.11 -9.50
CA HIS A 417 -11.68 18.08 -8.47
C HIS A 417 -11.98 16.71 -9.07
N ASN A 418 -12.98 16.62 -9.94
CA ASN A 418 -13.32 15.36 -10.60
C ASN A 418 -12.21 14.88 -11.54
N TYR A 419 -11.50 15.79 -12.20
CA TYR A 419 -10.30 15.45 -12.96
C TYR A 419 -9.24 14.82 -12.05
N ALA A 420 -8.88 15.48 -10.95
CA ALA A 420 -7.92 14.94 -9.98
C ALA A 420 -8.41 13.62 -9.36
N TYR A 421 -9.70 13.50 -9.04
CA TYR A 421 -10.29 12.31 -8.45
C TYR A 421 -10.17 11.07 -9.32
N VAL A 422 -10.22 11.21 -10.65
CA VAL A 422 -10.06 10.09 -11.59
C VAL A 422 -8.57 9.84 -11.89
N VAL A 423 -7.78 10.88 -12.09
CA VAL A 423 -6.37 10.75 -12.48
C VAL A 423 -5.52 10.19 -11.33
N ARG A 424 -5.74 10.66 -10.10
CA ARG A 424 -4.97 10.26 -8.92
C ARG A 424 -5.23 8.82 -8.46
N VAL A 425 -6.29 8.17 -8.95
CA VAL A 425 -6.49 6.71 -8.78
C VAL A 425 -5.43 5.93 -9.58
N ALA A 426 -4.97 6.46 -10.71
CA ALA A 426 -4.06 5.79 -11.63
C ALA A 426 -2.58 5.98 -11.28
N GLU A 427 -2.24 6.99 -10.48
CA GLU A 427 -0.87 7.33 -10.10
C GLU A 427 -0.30 6.47 -8.95
N ALA A 428 -1.14 5.64 -8.33
CA ALA A 428 -0.70 4.67 -7.31
C ALA A 428 -0.24 3.32 -7.90
N CYS A 429 -0.30 3.17 -9.23
CA CYS A 429 0.36 2.12 -10.01
C CYS A 429 1.69 2.70 -10.55
#